data_AF-A0A209A1F9-F1
#
_entry.id   AF-A0A209A1F9-F1
#
_cell.length_a   1.000
_cell.length_b   1.000
_cell.length_c   1.000
_cell.angle_alpha   90.00
_cell.angle_beta   90.00
_cell.angle_gamma   90.00
#
_symmetry.space_group_name_H-M   'P 1'
#
loop_
_entity.id
_entity.type
_entity.pdbx_description
1 polymer ?
#
loop_
_entity_poly.entity_id
_entity_poly.type
_entity_poly.pdbx_seq_one_letter_code
_entity_poly.pdbx_strand_id
1 'polypeptide(L)'
;MSENTDYEALKAERDSALNTCSLITEALGITGAVAGDTIARVRQLVAESAALKAENCIQDFIISAVKDLVRESDGVTGWHRNGDVATWDEVLPELSHSETLATTQALNEIKAQGVDDWIASRNGRWNGTTKEAEKFAASLRGEHEIKS
;
A
#
# COMPACT_ATOMS: atom_id res chain seq x y z
N MET A 1 -54.21 -5.85 -41.29
CA MET A 1 -53.41 -4.63 -41.07
C MET A 1 -52.90 -4.50 -39.62
N SER A 2 -53.06 -5.48 -38.72
CA SER A 2 -52.64 -5.32 -37.31
C SER A 2 -51.19 -5.73 -37.00
N GLU A 3 -50.54 -6.58 -37.80
CA GLU A 3 -49.16 -7.04 -37.52
C GLU A 3 -48.11 -5.92 -37.55
N ASN A 4 -48.30 -4.91 -38.40
CA ASN A 4 -47.35 -3.79 -38.50
C ASN A 4 -47.43 -2.83 -37.31
N THR A 5 -48.58 -2.80 -36.63
CA THR A 5 -48.83 -1.92 -35.48
C THR A 5 -48.19 -2.49 -34.21
N ASP A 6 -48.24 -3.81 -34.02
CA ASP A 6 -47.57 -4.49 -32.90
C ASP A 6 -46.03 -4.43 -33.01
N TYR A 7 -45.48 -4.52 -34.22
CA TYR A 7 -44.04 -4.41 -34.43
C TYR A 7 -43.49 -3.03 -34.05
N GLU A 8 -44.17 -1.96 -34.46
CA GLU A 8 -43.75 -0.60 -34.11
C GLU A 8 -43.91 -0.31 -32.60
N ALA A 9 -44.94 -0.88 -31.96
CA ALA A 9 -45.09 -0.80 -30.51
C ALA A 9 -43.95 -1.49 -29.76
N LEU A 10 -43.60 -2.72 -30.14
CA LEU A 10 -42.49 -3.47 -29.55
C LEU A 10 -41.13 -2.76 -29.76
N LYS A 11 -40.94 -2.14 -30.93
CA LYS A 11 -39.77 -1.33 -31.22
C LYS A 11 -39.67 -0.10 -30.32
N ALA A 12 -40.78 0.60 -30.10
CA ALA A 12 -40.83 1.74 -29.19
C ALA A 12 -40.57 1.34 -27.73
N GLU A 13 -41.11 0.22 -27.28
CA GLU A 13 -40.85 -0.32 -25.94
C GLU A 13 -39.37 -0.69 -25.75
N ARG A 14 -38.77 -1.36 -26.74
CA ARG A 14 -37.35 -1.75 -26.74
C ARG A 14 -36.42 -0.53 -26.72
N ASP A 15 -36.75 0.51 -27.49
CA ASP A 15 -35.97 1.76 -27.52
C ASP A 15 -36.10 2.53 -26.19
N SER A 16 -37.29 2.53 -25.57
CA SER A 16 -37.52 3.10 -24.23
C SER A 16 -36.75 2.36 -23.13
N ALA A 17 -36.73 1.03 -23.18
CA ALA A 17 -35.97 0.19 -22.24
C ALA A 17 -34.46 0.44 -22.36
N LEU A 18 -33.93 0.52 -23.59
CA LEU A 18 -32.51 0.82 -23.83
C LEU A 18 -32.13 2.21 -23.32
N ASN A 19 -32.97 3.21 -23.58
CA ASN A 19 -32.75 4.57 -23.06
C ASN A 19 -32.70 4.59 -21.52
N THR A 20 -33.59 3.84 -20.87
CA THR A 20 -33.62 3.70 -19.41
C THR A 20 -32.35 3.05 -18.89
N CYS A 21 -31.87 1.97 -19.52
CA CYS A 21 -30.60 1.34 -19.16
C CYS A 21 -29.41 2.28 -19.31
N SER A 22 -29.40 3.13 -20.34
CA SER A 22 -28.36 4.13 -20.57
C SER A 22 -28.35 5.19 -19.45
N LEU A 23 -29.52 5.71 -19.09
CA LEU A 23 -29.67 6.68 -17.98
C LEU A 23 -29.29 6.10 -16.62
N ILE A 24 -29.62 4.82 -16.36
CA ILE A 24 -29.20 4.12 -15.14
C ILE A 24 -27.67 3.99 -15.10
N THR A 25 -27.04 3.69 -16.24
CA THR A 25 -25.58 3.57 -16.35
C THR A 25 -24.89 4.90 -16.04
N GLU A 26 -25.41 6.00 -16.57
CA GLU A 26 -24.93 7.36 -16.28
C GLU A 26 -25.15 7.76 -14.83
N ALA A 27 -26.36 7.55 -14.27
CA ALA A 27 -26.71 7.91 -12.90
C ALA A 27 -25.89 7.12 -11.85
N LEU A 28 -25.53 5.87 -12.17
CA LEU A 28 -24.72 5.02 -11.31
C LEU A 28 -23.21 5.14 -11.58
N GLY A 29 -22.79 5.95 -12.56
CA GLY A 29 -21.38 6.13 -12.92
C GLY A 29 -20.70 4.85 -13.42
N ILE A 30 -21.46 3.82 -13.83
CA ILE A 30 -20.96 2.51 -14.26
C ILE A 30 -20.51 2.64 -15.72
N THR A 31 -19.46 3.41 -15.97
CA THR A 31 -18.82 3.44 -17.29
C THR A 31 -17.53 2.62 -17.24
N GLY A 32 -17.39 1.67 -18.15
CA GLY A 32 -16.23 0.75 -18.24
C GLY A 32 -14.87 1.44 -18.40
N ALA A 33 -14.84 2.76 -18.62
CA ALA A 33 -13.62 3.57 -18.60
C ALA A 33 -13.07 3.77 -17.17
N VAL A 34 -13.93 4.04 -16.17
CA VAL A 34 -13.48 4.32 -14.79
C VAL A 34 -12.84 3.08 -14.16
N ALA A 35 -13.38 1.89 -14.42
CA ALA A 35 -12.77 0.63 -13.97
C ALA A 35 -11.47 0.31 -14.74
N GLY A 36 -11.44 0.55 -16.06
CA GLY A 36 -10.25 0.32 -16.89
C GLY A 36 -9.06 1.20 -16.51
N ASP A 37 -9.30 2.49 -16.34
CA ASP A 37 -8.28 3.47 -15.93
C ASP A 37 -7.79 3.20 -14.50
N THR A 38 -8.70 2.83 -13.59
CA THR A 38 -8.33 2.41 -12.23
C THR A 38 -7.44 1.18 -12.26
N ILE A 39 -7.78 0.16 -13.04
CA ILE A 39 -6.96 -1.06 -13.18
C ILE A 39 -5.59 -0.74 -13.78
N ALA A 40 -5.53 0.14 -14.79
CA ALA A 40 -4.27 0.58 -15.39
C ALA A 40 -3.39 1.31 -14.36
N ARG A 41 -3.99 2.22 -13.57
CA ARG A 41 -3.29 2.96 -12.52
C ARG A 41 -2.80 2.04 -11.40
N VAL A 42 -3.60 1.05 -10.99
CA VAL A 42 -3.19 0.04 -10.01
C VAL A 42 -2.01 -0.77 -10.54
N ARG A 43 -2.04 -1.22 -11.79
CA ARG A 43 -0.91 -1.95 -12.40
C ARG A 43 0.35 -1.11 -12.45
N GLN A 44 0.23 0.17 -12.82
CA GLN A 44 1.34 1.11 -12.80
C GLN A 44 1.91 1.27 -11.39
N LEU A 45 1.07 1.54 -10.39
CA LEU A 45 1.49 1.69 -8.99
C LEU A 45 2.15 0.42 -8.45
N VAL A 46 1.67 -0.77 -8.82
CA VAL A 46 2.29 -2.05 -8.45
C VAL A 46 3.68 -2.17 -9.07
N ALA A 47 3.86 -1.81 -10.34
CA ALA A 47 5.17 -1.84 -11.00
C ALA A 47 6.15 -0.82 -10.38
N GLU A 48 5.69 0.41 -10.14
CA GLU A 48 6.47 1.45 -9.47
C GLU A 48 6.86 1.04 -8.05
N SER A 49 5.93 0.43 -7.29
CA SER A 49 6.20 -0.07 -5.93
C SER A 49 7.21 -1.23 -5.95
N ALA A 50 7.16 -2.11 -6.94
CA ALA A 50 8.13 -3.19 -7.09
C ALA A 50 9.54 -2.65 -7.40
N ALA A 51 9.64 -1.64 -8.27
CA ALA A 51 10.90 -0.96 -8.58
C ALA A 51 11.47 -0.24 -7.34
N LEU A 52 10.65 0.55 -6.64
CA LEU A 52 11.04 1.23 -5.39
C LEU A 52 11.51 0.24 -4.32
N LYS A 53 10.83 -0.90 -4.18
CA LYS A 53 11.26 -1.95 -3.26
C LYS A 53 12.64 -2.49 -3.61
N ALA A 54 12.92 -2.71 -4.88
CA ALA A 54 14.23 -3.20 -5.33
C ALA A 54 15.35 -2.17 -5.05
N GLU A 55 15.08 -0.89 -5.31
CA GLU A 55 16.01 0.20 -4.99
C GLU A 55 16.26 0.32 -3.48
N ASN A 56 15.20 0.29 -2.66
CA ASN A 56 15.33 0.31 -1.20
C ASN A 56 16.14 -0.87 -0.67
N CYS A 57 15.99 -2.08 -1.21
CA CYS A 57 16.83 -3.22 -0.82
C CYS A 57 18.32 -2.97 -1.08
N ILE A 58 18.66 -2.30 -2.19
CA ILE A 58 20.06 -1.94 -2.52
C ILE A 58 20.55 -0.86 -1.57
N GLN A 59 19.72 0.16 -1.29
CA GLN A 59 20.05 1.22 -0.33
C GLN A 59 20.30 0.64 1.06
N ASP A 60 19.43 -0.25 1.55
CA ASP A 60 19.58 -0.93 2.84
C ASP A 60 20.89 -1.72 2.91
N PHE A 61 21.25 -2.43 1.84
CA PHE A 61 22.52 -3.16 1.76
C PHE A 61 23.72 -2.22 1.86
N ILE A 62 23.71 -1.11 1.12
CA ILE A 62 24.80 -0.12 1.13
C ILE A 62 24.89 0.55 2.50
N ILE A 63 23.76 1.00 3.07
CA ILE A 63 23.70 1.64 4.38
C ILE A 63 24.23 0.69 5.45
N SER A 64 23.88 -0.60 5.41
CA SER A 64 24.40 -1.59 6.35
C SER A 64 25.92 -1.72 6.23
N ALA A 65 26.46 -1.82 5.01
CA ALA A 65 27.91 -1.90 4.80
C ALA A 65 28.64 -0.64 5.29
N VAL A 66 28.06 0.54 5.09
CA VAL A 66 28.61 1.80 5.63
C VAL A 66 28.55 1.83 7.15
N LYS A 67 27.46 1.36 7.77
CA LYS A 67 27.35 1.25 9.24
C LYS A 67 28.41 0.31 9.82
N ASP A 68 28.70 -0.80 9.15
CA ASP A 68 29.79 -1.69 9.55
C ASP A 68 31.15 -1.02 9.43
N LEU A 69 31.44 -0.33 8.32
CA LEU A 69 32.67 0.45 8.17
C LEU A 69 32.83 1.50 9.28
N VAL A 70 31.75 2.22 9.60
CA VAL A 70 31.72 3.22 10.67
C VAL A 70 32.01 2.59 12.04
N ARG A 71 31.44 1.41 12.31
CA ARG A 71 31.67 0.66 13.55
C ARG A 71 33.08 0.11 13.68
N GLU A 72 33.72 -0.22 12.55
CA GLU A 72 35.06 -0.82 12.50
C GLU A 72 36.20 0.22 12.38
N SER A 73 35.88 1.51 12.26
CA SER A 73 36.87 2.58 12.11
C SER A 73 36.81 3.62 13.23
N ASP A 74 37.95 4.24 13.52
CA ASP A 74 38.09 5.22 14.60
C ASP A 74 37.56 6.62 14.23
N GLY A 75 37.12 6.82 12.98
CA GLY A 75 36.62 8.10 12.47
C GLY A 75 37.31 8.55 11.18
N VAL A 76 37.28 9.87 10.92
CA VAL A 76 37.80 10.47 9.68
C VAL A 76 39.01 11.35 9.97
N THR A 77 40.18 10.93 9.49
CA THR A 77 41.42 11.71 9.56
C THR A 77 41.41 12.85 8.54
N GLY A 78 42.00 14.00 8.88
CA GLY A 78 42.17 15.13 7.94
C GLY A 78 40.93 16.00 7.76
N TRP A 79 39.84 15.70 8.45
CA TRP A 79 38.66 16.55 8.54
C TRP A 79 38.95 17.82 9.35
N HIS A 80 39.59 17.66 10.50
CA HIS A 80 40.00 18.77 11.35
C HIS A 80 41.34 19.35 10.92
N ARG A 81 41.46 20.69 10.92
CA ARG A 81 42.73 21.37 10.60
C ARG A 81 43.82 21.16 11.65
N ASN A 82 43.46 20.78 12.87
CA ASN A 82 44.38 20.55 13.98
C ASN A 82 44.99 19.13 13.96
N GLY A 83 44.55 18.25 13.05
CA GLY A 83 45.05 16.89 12.91
C GLY A 83 44.31 15.84 13.74
N ASP A 84 43.29 16.24 14.52
CA ASP A 84 42.46 15.31 15.27
C ASP A 84 41.58 14.47 14.34
N VAL A 85 41.23 13.26 14.79
CA VAL A 85 40.28 12.39 14.09
C VAL A 85 38.86 12.83 14.41
N ALA A 86 38.08 13.14 13.38
CA ALA A 86 36.66 13.47 13.55
C ALA A 86 35.84 12.20 13.77
N THR A 87 34.88 12.22 14.69
CA THR A 87 34.01 11.06 14.93
C THR A 87 32.96 10.94 13.82
N TRP A 88 32.42 9.74 13.63
CA TRP A 88 31.36 9.54 12.63
C TRP A 88 30.05 10.27 12.97
N ASP A 89 29.74 10.47 14.26
CA ASP A 89 28.60 11.30 14.68
C ASP A 89 28.78 12.78 14.33
N GLU A 90 30.02 13.26 14.27
CA GLU A 90 30.33 14.62 13.84
C GLU A 90 30.27 14.76 12.32
N VAL A 91 30.80 13.78 11.58
CA VAL A 91 30.94 13.84 10.12
C VAL A 91 29.66 13.44 9.39
N LEU A 92 28.91 12.48 9.93
CA LEU A 92 27.73 11.92 9.29
C LEU A 92 26.65 11.57 10.33
N PRO A 93 26.09 12.59 11.03
CA PRO A 93 25.09 12.37 12.09
C PRO A 93 23.83 11.67 11.58
N GLU A 94 23.48 11.82 10.30
CA GLU A 94 22.28 11.25 9.71
C GLU A 94 22.35 9.72 9.55
N LEU A 95 23.55 9.13 9.50
CA LEU A 95 23.70 7.68 9.34
C LEU A 95 23.10 6.91 10.52
N SER A 96 23.17 7.48 11.72
CA SER A 96 22.56 6.89 12.92
C SER A 96 21.03 6.86 12.85
N HIS A 97 20.41 7.71 12.01
CA HIS A 97 18.96 7.84 11.85
C HIS A 97 18.47 7.35 10.48
N SER A 98 19.27 6.56 9.76
CA SER A 98 18.98 6.15 8.38
C SER A 98 17.83 5.14 8.23
N GLU A 99 17.00 4.93 9.26
CA GLU A 99 15.90 3.95 9.25
C GLU A 99 14.62 4.53 8.64
N THR A 100 13.88 3.71 7.89
CA THR A 100 12.62 4.12 7.25
C THR A 100 11.41 3.81 8.13
N LEU A 101 11.41 4.34 9.36
CA LEU A 101 10.41 4.06 10.39
C LEU A 101 8.97 4.38 9.94
N ALA A 102 8.77 5.52 9.27
CA ALA A 102 7.46 5.93 8.76
C ALA A 102 6.91 4.97 7.69
N THR A 103 7.76 4.52 6.75
CA THR A 103 7.38 3.54 5.73
C THR A 103 7.07 2.19 6.37
N THR A 104 7.87 1.78 7.35
CA THR A 104 7.65 0.53 8.10
C THR A 104 6.32 0.56 8.84
N GLN A 105 6.02 1.67 9.53
CA GLN A 105 4.75 1.85 10.22
C GLN A 105 3.56 1.87 9.25
N ALA A 106 3.68 2.55 8.12
CA ALA A 106 2.63 2.58 7.10
C ALA A 106 2.34 1.17 6.51
N LEU A 107 3.39 0.40 6.21
CA LEU A 107 3.23 -0.99 5.73
C LEU A 107 2.61 -1.89 6.78
N ASN A 108 2.97 -1.70 8.06
CA ASN A 108 2.37 -2.45 9.15
C ASN A 108 0.89 -2.12 9.34
N GLU A 109 0.51 -0.84 9.24
CA GLU A 109 -0.90 -0.43 9.31
C GLU A 109 -1.71 -0.99 8.13
N ILE A 110 -1.19 -0.92 6.90
CA ILE A 110 -1.85 -1.52 5.72
C ILE A 110 -2.08 -3.01 5.92
N LYS A 111 -1.09 -3.74 6.45
CA LYS A 111 -1.23 -5.17 6.75
C LYS A 111 -2.26 -5.41 7.85
N ALA A 112 -2.26 -4.61 8.92
CA ALA A 112 -3.22 -4.71 10.02
C ALA A 112 -4.66 -4.47 9.52
N GLN A 113 -4.88 -3.40 8.75
CA GLN A 113 -6.19 -3.12 8.15
C GLN A 113 -6.65 -4.24 7.21
N GLY A 114 -5.75 -4.81 6.41
CA GLY A 114 -6.10 -5.95 5.54
C GLY A 114 -6.53 -7.19 6.33
N VAL A 115 -5.98 -7.40 7.53
CA VAL A 115 -6.42 -8.46 8.45
C VAL A 115 -7.78 -8.11 9.05
N ASP A 116 -8.00 -6.87 9.50
CA ASP A 116 -9.27 -6.39 10.07
C ASP A 116 -10.41 -6.55 9.06
N ASP A 117 -10.20 -6.14 7.80
CA ASP A 117 -11.17 -6.27 6.71
C ASP A 117 -11.49 -7.75 6.40
N TRP A 118 -10.46 -8.61 6.41
CA TRP A 118 -10.65 -10.05 6.23
C TRP A 118 -11.46 -10.66 7.38
N ILE A 119 -11.20 -10.29 8.63
CA ILE A 119 -11.98 -10.75 9.80
C ILE A 119 -13.44 -10.29 9.68
N ALA A 120 -13.67 -9.02 9.37
CA ALA A 120 -15.01 -8.46 9.20
C ALA A 120 -15.81 -9.20 8.14
N SER A 121 -15.18 -9.61 7.03
CA SER A 121 -15.82 -10.37 5.96
C SER A 121 -16.36 -11.75 6.40
N ARG A 122 -15.89 -12.30 7.53
CA ARG A 122 -16.27 -13.63 8.02
C ARG A 122 -17.60 -13.66 8.78
N ASN A 123 -18.20 -12.51 9.13
CA ASN A 123 -19.49 -12.44 9.84
C ASN A 123 -19.61 -13.41 11.05
N GLY A 124 -18.54 -13.57 11.83
CA GLY A 124 -18.54 -14.45 13.02
C GLY A 124 -18.56 -15.96 12.74
N ARG A 125 -18.40 -16.40 11.48
CA ARG A 125 -18.56 -17.80 11.06
C ARG A 125 -17.35 -18.71 11.33
N TRP A 126 -16.24 -18.18 11.85
CA TRP A 126 -14.97 -18.90 12.05
C TRP A 126 -14.40 -18.62 13.45
N ASN A 127 -14.14 -19.66 14.25
CA ASN A 127 -14.02 -19.57 15.71
C ASN A 127 -12.69 -20.09 16.31
N GLY A 128 -11.58 -20.05 15.55
CA GLY A 128 -10.25 -20.44 16.07
C GLY A 128 -9.13 -19.47 15.70
N THR A 129 -8.98 -19.14 14.41
CA THR A 129 -7.86 -18.34 13.88
C THR A 129 -8.09 -16.82 13.93
N THR A 130 -9.31 -16.36 14.18
CA THR A 130 -9.66 -14.93 14.21
C THR A 130 -8.94 -14.20 15.34
N LYS A 131 -8.88 -14.80 16.53
CA LYS A 131 -8.21 -14.21 17.69
C LYS A 131 -6.69 -14.09 17.51
N GLU A 132 -6.09 -15.04 16.79
CA GLU A 132 -4.66 -14.99 16.45
C GLU A 132 -4.39 -13.93 15.39
N ALA A 133 -5.30 -13.77 14.42
CA ALA A 133 -5.24 -12.72 13.42
C ALA A 133 -5.39 -11.32 14.04
N GLU A 134 -6.30 -11.13 15.00
CA GLU A 134 -6.43 -9.89 15.79
C GLU A 134 -5.14 -9.57 16.54
N LYS A 135 -4.54 -10.57 17.21
CA LYS A 135 -3.25 -10.41 17.91
C LYS A 135 -2.12 -10.06 16.94
N PHE A 136 -2.11 -10.63 15.75
CA PHE A 136 -1.14 -10.30 14.72
C PHE A 136 -1.31 -8.85 14.22
N ALA A 137 -2.54 -8.42 13.93
CA ALA A 137 -2.83 -7.03 13.53
C ALA A 137 -2.42 -6.02 14.62
N ALA A 138 -2.73 -6.30 15.89
CA ALA A 138 -2.29 -5.51 17.04
C ALA A 138 -0.76 -5.45 17.15
N SER A 139 -0.07 -6.58 16.96
CA SER A 139 1.39 -6.63 17.02
C SER A 139 2.06 -5.78 15.93
N LEU A 140 1.47 -5.70 14.74
CA LEU A 140 1.96 -4.84 13.66
C LEU A 140 1.86 -3.35 14.03
N ARG A 141 0.85 -2.97 14.81
CA ARG A 141 0.66 -1.60 15.34
C ARG A 141 1.53 -1.30 16.57
N GLY A 142 2.24 -2.28 17.11
CA GLY A 142 3.01 -2.14 18.35
C GLY A 142 2.15 -2.22 19.61
N GLU A 143 0.89 -2.69 19.50
CA GLU A 143 0.01 -2.93 20.62
C GLU A 143 0.34 -4.30 21.25
N HIS A 144 1.26 -4.32 22.22
CA HIS A 144 1.47 -5.52 23.04
C HIS A 144 0.46 -5.56 24.20
N GLU A 145 -0.12 -6.74 24.47
CA GLU A 145 -0.82 -7.01 25.73
C GLU A 145 0.13 -6.67 26.89
N ILE A 146 -0.11 -5.54 27.56
CA ILE A 146 0.55 -5.22 28.83
C ILE A 146 0.11 -6.30 29.81
N LYS A 147 0.97 -7.27 30.06
CA LYS A 147 0.78 -8.22 31.17
C LYS A 147 0.93 -7.44 32.47
N SER A 148 -0.20 -7.10 33.09
CA SER A 148 -0.27 -6.64 34.48
C SER A 148 0.12 -7.74 35.45
#